data_AF-A0A1Q8AZK8-F1
#
_entry.id   AF-A0A1Q8AZK8-F1
#
_cell.length_a   1.000
_cell.length_b   1.000
_cell.length_c   1.000
_cell.angle_alpha   90.00
_cell.angle_beta   90.00
_cell.angle_gamma   90.00
#
_symmetry.space_group_name_H-M   'P 1'
#
loop_
_entity.id
_entity.type
_entity.pdbx_description
1 polymer ?
#
loop_
_entity_poly.entity_id
_entity_poly.type
_entity_poly.pdbx_seq_one_letter_code
_entity_poly.pdbx_strand_id
1 'polypeptide(L)'
;MNAANFDDLVNQSVTEAMSEILGTNTWKAINFFFDTKTAARKPEAFATLLDKMFGLTSKVLQRKIGEILLGKVGSVQQTSNNLDFRQVLRLAKARFPMPPFSGQLKS
;
A
#
# COMPACT_ATOMS: atom_id res chain seq x y z
N MET A 1 -2.46 -11.94 8.79
CA MET A 1 -1.66 -12.64 7.76
C MET A 1 -0.27 -12.05 7.78
N ASN A 2 0.78 -12.86 7.99
CA ASN A 2 2.17 -12.41 7.88
C ASN A 2 2.56 -12.33 6.40
N ALA A 3 2.96 -11.16 5.92
CA ALA A 3 3.57 -11.03 4.59
C ALA A 3 4.95 -11.72 4.59
N ALA A 4 5.23 -12.57 3.61
CA ALA A 4 6.50 -13.30 3.55
C ALA A 4 7.68 -12.38 3.16
N ASN A 5 7.41 -11.27 2.47
CA ASN A 5 8.37 -10.22 2.14
C ASN A 5 7.65 -8.86 1.93
N PHE A 6 8.42 -7.78 1.71
CA PHE A 6 7.88 -6.44 1.52
C PHE A 6 7.01 -6.31 0.26
N ASP A 7 7.35 -7.00 -0.83
CA ASP A 7 6.55 -6.97 -2.07
C ASP A 7 5.15 -7.57 -1.83
N ASP A 8 5.06 -8.64 -1.04
CA ASP A 8 3.79 -9.25 -0.63
C ASP A 8 2.96 -8.29 0.23
N LEU A 9 3.62 -7.56 1.13
CA LEU A 9 2.96 -6.56 1.98
C LEU A 9 2.34 -5.42 1.15
N VAL A 10 3.09 -4.94 0.16
CA VAL A 10 2.61 -3.91 -0.78
C VAL A 10 1.45 -4.45 -1.61
N ASN A 11 1.57 -5.67 -2.14
CA ASN A 11 0.50 -6.31 -2.92
C ASN A 11 -0.80 -6.48 -2.10
N GLN A 12 -0.69 -6.92 -0.84
CA GLN A 12 -1.83 -7.01 0.07
C GLN A 12 -2.46 -5.64 0.32
N SER A 13 -1.64 -4.61 0.54
CA SER A 13 -2.12 -3.24 0.78
C SER A 13 -2.84 -2.66 -0.43
N VAL A 14 -2.33 -2.93 -1.65
CA VAL A 14 -3.02 -2.58 -2.90
C VAL A 14 -4.35 -3.30 -3.01
N THR A 15 -4.36 -4.62 -2.81
CA THR A 15 -5.58 -5.44 -2.92
C THR A 15 -6.66 -4.98 -1.93
N GLU A 16 -6.26 -4.67 -0.70
CA GLU A 16 -7.15 -4.18 0.35
C GLU A 16 -7.73 -2.80 -0.02
N ALA A 17 -6.88 -1.84 -0.38
CA ALA A 17 -7.31 -0.50 -0.76
C ALA A 17 -8.27 -0.51 -1.96
N MET A 18 -7.93 -1.28 -3.00
CA MET A 18 -8.74 -1.38 -4.22
C MET A 18 -10.09 -2.03 -3.93
N SER A 19 -10.11 -3.07 -3.10
CA SER A 19 -11.35 -3.73 -2.69
C SER A 19 -12.24 -2.83 -1.84
N GLU A 20 -11.65 -2.01 -0.96
CA GLU A 20 -12.39 -1.07 -0.11
C GLU A 20 -12.99 0.09 -0.92
N ILE A 21 -12.25 0.67 -1.86
CA ILE A 21 -12.69 1.84 -2.62
C ILE A 21 -13.58 1.48 -3.81
N LEU A 22 -13.26 0.42 -4.56
CA LEU A 22 -13.97 0.05 -5.79
C LEU A 22 -15.04 -1.02 -5.55
N GLY A 23 -14.97 -1.70 -4.41
CA GLY A 23 -15.73 -2.92 -4.13
C GLY A 23 -15.06 -4.18 -4.66
N THR A 24 -15.18 -5.28 -3.91
CA THR A 24 -14.52 -6.57 -4.19
C THR A 24 -14.80 -7.11 -5.60
N ASN A 25 -16.04 -6.98 -6.10
CA ASN A 25 -16.40 -7.50 -7.42
C ASN A 25 -15.78 -6.67 -8.54
N THR A 26 -15.79 -5.34 -8.41
CA THR A 26 -15.14 -4.43 -9.35
C THR A 26 -13.64 -4.68 -9.39
N TRP A 27 -13.00 -4.79 -8.22
CA TRP A 27 -11.57 -5.09 -8.14
C TRP A 27 -11.23 -6.42 -8.83
N LYS A 28 -11.98 -7.49 -8.54
CA LYS A 28 -11.81 -8.79 -9.23
C LYS A 28 -11.95 -8.68 -10.75
N ALA A 29 -12.87 -7.85 -11.23
CA ALA A 29 -13.11 -7.69 -12.66
C ALA A 29 -11.99 -6.92 -13.37
N ILE A 30 -11.25 -6.04 -12.68
CA ILE A 30 -10.23 -5.19 -13.31
C ILE A 30 -8.79 -5.52 -12.90
N ASN A 31 -8.57 -6.39 -11.89
CA ASN A 31 -7.24 -6.64 -11.35
C ASN A 31 -6.24 -7.20 -12.37
N PHE A 32 -6.72 -7.80 -13.47
CA PHE A 32 -5.88 -8.31 -14.55
C PHE A 32 -5.10 -7.21 -15.29
N PHE A 33 -5.55 -5.95 -15.20
CA PHE A 33 -4.81 -4.80 -15.72
C PHE A 33 -3.68 -4.34 -14.77
N PHE A 34 -3.63 -4.85 -13.54
CA PHE A 34 -2.70 -4.40 -12.51
C PHE A 34 -1.69 -5.49 -12.19
N ASP A 35 -0.43 -5.27 -12.58
CA ASP A 35 0.69 -6.05 -12.05
C ASP A 35 1.07 -5.53 -10.66
N THR A 36 0.28 -5.93 -9.65
CA THR A 36 0.45 -5.50 -8.26
C THR A 36 1.78 -5.94 -7.65
N LYS A 37 2.45 -6.97 -8.22
CA LYS A 37 3.78 -7.41 -7.79
C LYS A 37 4.85 -6.37 -8.14
N THR A 38 4.61 -5.56 -9.17
CA THR A 38 5.54 -4.49 -9.56
C THR A 38 5.33 -3.19 -8.79
N ALA A 39 4.24 -3.03 -8.03
CA ALA A 39 3.95 -1.82 -7.28
C ALA A 39 5.08 -1.45 -6.30
N ALA A 40 5.71 -2.44 -5.67
CA ALA A 40 6.86 -2.22 -4.78
C ALA A 40 8.16 -1.88 -5.52
N ARG A 41 8.33 -2.37 -6.76
CA ARG A 41 9.58 -2.29 -7.53
C ARG A 41 9.62 -1.10 -8.50
N LYS A 42 8.45 -0.70 -9.01
CA LYS A 42 8.26 0.36 -10.01
C LYS A 42 7.08 1.26 -9.59
N PRO A 43 7.19 1.97 -8.47
CA PRO A 43 6.07 2.73 -7.92
C PRO A 43 5.58 3.85 -8.84
N GLU A 44 6.45 4.45 -9.65
CA GLU A 44 6.08 5.47 -10.62
C GLU A 44 5.23 4.89 -11.76
N ALA A 45 5.59 3.69 -12.24
CA ALA A 45 4.83 3.01 -13.28
C ALA A 45 3.44 2.61 -12.76
N PHE A 46 3.37 2.16 -11.50
CA PHE A 46 2.10 1.84 -10.86
C PHE A 46 1.24 3.09 -10.62
N ALA A 47 1.82 4.19 -10.15
CA ALA A 47 1.11 5.47 -10.02
C ALA A 47 0.59 5.98 -11.37
N THR A 48 1.39 5.86 -12.43
CA THR A 48 0.98 6.20 -13.80
C THR A 48 -0.17 5.32 -14.30
N LEU A 49 -0.16 4.03 -13.98
CA LEU A 49 -1.26 3.13 -14.31
C LEU A 49 -2.55 3.54 -13.59
N LEU A 50 -2.48 3.85 -12.30
CA LEU A 50 -3.63 4.34 -11.53
C LEU A 50 -4.19 5.63 -12.14
N ASP A 51 -3.32 6.54 -12.56
CA ASP A 51 -3.74 7.80 -13.20
C ASP A 51 -4.45 7.56 -14.55
N LYS A 52 -3.92 6.65 -15.37
CA LYS A 52 -4.55 6.28 -16.65
C LYS A 52 -5.92 5.60 -16.48
N MET A 53 -6.07 4.77 -15.44
CA MET A 53 -7.29 4.00 -15.22
C MET A 53 -8.39 4.79 -14.50
N PHE A 54 -8.01 5.68 -13.57
CA PHE A 54 -8.95 6.34 -12.65
C PHE A 54 -8.90 7.87 -12.68
N GLY A 55 -8.01 8.46 -13.47
CA GLY A 55 -7.86 9.91 -13.59
C GLY A 55 -7.67 10.57 -12.22
N LEU A 56 -8.47 11.60 -11.94
CA LEU A 56 -8.40 12.38 -10.69
C LEU A 56 -8.54 11.52 -9.42
N THR A 57 -9.25 10.39 -9.48
CA THR A 57 -9.46 9.47 -8.35
C THR A 57 -8.19 8.68 -8.01
N SER A 58 -7.18 8.66 -8.90
CA SER A 58 -5.90 7.98 -8.69
C SER A 58 -5.19 8.43 -7.41
N LYS A 59 -5.29 9.72 -7.06
CA LYS A 59 -4.68 10.28 -5.84
C LYS A 59 -5.31 9.74 -4.57
N VAL A 60 -6.62 9.48 -4.58
CA VAL A 60 -7.35 8.89 -3.44
C VAL A 60 -6.89 7.44 -3.25
N LEU A 61 -6.79 6.68 -4.34
CA LEU A 61 -6.30 5.30 -4.30
C LEU A 61 -4.85 5.23 -3.80
N GLN A 62 -3.94 6.04 -4.34
CA GLN A 62 -2.54 6.08 -3.89
C GLN A 62 -2.42 6.40 -2.41
N ARG A 63 -3.21 7.37 -1.91
CA ARG A 63 -3.25 7.72 -0.49
C ARG A 63 -3.73 6.56 0.36
N LYS A 64 -4.84 5.94 -0.01
CA LYS A 64 -5.43 4.83 0.75
C LYS A 64 -4.51 3.61 0.80
N ILE A 65 -3.85 3.28 -0.31
CA ILE A 65 -2.82 2.23 -0.34
C ILE A 65 -1.68 2.57 0.62
N GLY A 66 -1.25 3.83 0.63
CA GLY A 66 -0.20 4.31 1.54
C GLY A 66 -0.58 4.23 3.02
N GLU A 67 -1.79 4.63 3.37
CA GLU A 67 -2.34 4.51 4.72
C GLU A 67 -2.37 3.07 5.21
N ILE A 68 -2.91 2.16 4.40
CA ILE A 68 -2.97 0.73 4.71
C ILE A 68 -1.55 0.16 4.87
N LEU A 69 -0.65 0.48 3.94
CA LEU A 69 0.73 -0.02 3.98
C LEU A 69 1.48 0.44 5.23
N LEU A 70 1.38 1.73 5.57
CA LEU A 70 2.02 2.30 6.76
C LEU A 70 1.41 1.74 8.05
N GLY A 71 0.09 1.52 8.07
CA GLY A 71 -0.58 0.82 9.16
C GLY A 71 -0.02 -0.57 9.40
N LYS A 72 0.24 -1.33 8.34
CA LYS A 72 0.80 -2.69 8.45
C LYS A 72 2.25 -2.74 8.94
N VAL A 73 3.03 -1.66 8.80
CA VAL A 73 4.39 -1.55 9.36
C VAL A 73 4.46 -0.73 10.65
N GLY A 74 3.32 -0.47 11.30
CA GLY A 74 3.26 0.25 12.59
C GLY A 74 3.61 1.74 12.50
N SER A 75 3.53 2.35 11.31
CA SER A 75 3.89 3.77 11.06
C SER A 75 2.67 4.65 10.83
N VAL A 76 1.64 4.48 11.66
CA VAL A 76 0.32 5.14 11.55
C VAL A 76 0.42 6.68 11.60
N GLN A 77 1.45 7.24 12.24
CA GLN A 77 1.58 8.69 12.46
C GLN A 77 2.16 9.49 11.27
N GLN A 78 2.59 8.87 10.17
CA GLN A 78 3.36 9.55 9.12
C GLN A 78 2.62 9.81 7.80
N THR A 79 1.31 9.58 7.73
CA THR A 79 0.50 9.94 6.55
C THR A 79 0.22 11.44 6.52
N SER A 80 1.27 12.23 6.29
CA SER A 80 1.06 13.62 5.87
C SER A 80 0.45 13.63 4.47
N ASN A 81 -0.54 14.51 4.23
CA ASN A 81 -1.28 14.63 2.97
C ASN A 81 -0.42 14.91 1.72
N ASN A 82 0.88 15.14 1.90
CA ASN A 82 1.84 15.51 0.85
C ASN A 82 2.83 14.41 0.46
N LEU A 83 2.81 13.23 1.07
CA LEU A 83 3.71 12.17 0.65
C LEU A 83 3.23 11.54 -0.67
N ASP A 84 4.11 11.53 -1.67
CA ASP A 84 3.89 10.75 -2.87
C ASP A 84 4.03 9.24 -2.61
N PHE A 85 3.48 8.42 -3.51
CA PHE A 85 3.44 6.97 -3.32
C PHE A 85 4.83 6.34 -3.15
N ARG A 86 5.87 6.89 -3.79
CA ARG A 86 7.26 6.42 -3.69
C ARG A 86 7.83 6.71 -2.29
N GLN A 87 7.58 7.90 -1.76
CA GLN A 87 8.00 8.29 -0.42
C GLN A 87 7.36 7.40 0.64
N VAL A 88 6.08 7.09 0.49
CA VAL A 88 5.37 6.15 1.38
C VAL A 88 5.99 4.77 1.34
N LEU A 89 6.29 4.23 0.14
CA LEU A 89 6.94 2.93 0.01
C LEU A 89 8.34 2.91 0.64
N ARG A 90 9.14 3.96 0.44
CA ARG A 90 10.46 4.07 1.07
C ARG A 90 10.35 4.07 2.59
N LEU A 91 9.40 4.81 3.13
CA LEU A 91 9.16 4.87 4.56
C LEU A 91 8.73 3.50 5.11
N ALA A 92 7.78 2.85 4.44
CA ALA A 92 7.30 1.54 4.84
C ALA A 92 8.42 0.49 4.79
N LYS A 93 9.25 0.53 3.76
CA LYS A 93 10.39 -0.39 3.60
C LYS A 93 11.43 -0.22 4.70
N ALA A 94 11.69 1.02 5.14
CA ALA A 94 12.61 1.30 6.25
C ALA A 94 12.13 0.74 7.61
N ARG A 95 10.84 0.40 7.71
CA ARG A 95 10.20 -0.13 8.93
C ARG A 95 9.91 -1.63 8.84
N PHE A 96 10.22 -2.25 7.70
CA PHE A 96 10.01 -3.67 7.43
C PHE A 96 11.32 -4.47 7.59
N PRO A 97 11.31 -5.68 8.19
CA PRO A 97 10.17 -6.34 8.84
C PRO A 97 9.84 -5.67 10.17
N MET A 98 8.56 -5.64 10.54
CA MET A 98 8.15 -5.13 11.84
C MET A 98 8.91 -5.94 12.91
N PRO A 99 9.70 -5.29 13.80
CA PRO A 99 10.20 -5.98 14.98
C PRO A 99 8.97 -6.57 15.69
N PRO A 100 9.01 -7.81 16.20
CA PRO A 100 7.95 -8.27 17.08
C PRO A 100 7.77 -7.20 18.14
N PHE A 101 6.53 -6.77 18.37
CA PHE A 101 6.21 -5.97 19.54
C PHE A 101 6.60 -6.82 20.75
N SER A 102 7.85 -6.70 21.22
CA SER A 102 8.25 -7.07 22.55
C SER A 102 7.55 -6.06 23.45
N GLY A 103 6.28 -6.33 23.72
CA GLY A 103 5.54 -5.73 24.81
C GLY A 103 6.31 -6.01 26.09
N GLN A 104 7.23 -5.12 26.44
CA GLN A 104 7.59 -4.89 27.82
C GLN A 104 6.35 -4.32 28.50
N LEU A 105 5.49 -5.23 28.95
CA LEU A 105 4.67 -5.01 30.13
C LEU A 105 5.19 -5.99 31.18
N LYS A 106 6.38 -5.68 31.71
CA LYS A 106 6.67 -5.96 33.11
C LYS A 106 6.18 -4.73 33.87
N SER A 107 5.02 -4.85 34.49
CA SER A 107 4.70 -4.14 35.72
C SER A 107 4.23 -5.16 36.74
#